data_AF-A0A929UMT9-F1
#
_entry.id   AF-A0A929UMT9-F1
#
_cell.length_a   1.000
_cell.length_b   1.000
_cell.length_c   1.000
_cell.angle_alpha   90.00
_cell.angle_beta   90.00
_cell.angle_gamma   90.00
#
_symmetry.space_group_name_H-M   'P 1'
#
loop_
_entity.id
_entity.type
_entity.pdbx_description
1 polymer ?
#
loop_
_entity_poly.entity_id
_entity_poly.type
_entity_poly.pdbx_seq_one_letter_code
_entity_poly.pdbx_strand_id
1 'polypeptide(L)'
;DTMVAATTTATPLTALKAGQTAGNLMEMLGKTHISEMVTGKGIGGVIGETSMIAIVIGACILILAGIIDLRIPGSYIVTFVIFLLLFGPDKSTQYITAQLAGGGLMLGAFYMATDYTTSPITNKGKYIYGMILGILTGVFRVAGASGEGVSYAIIIGNLTVPLIERFTIPRAFGIRKEAKKA
;
A
#
# COMPACT_ATOMS: atom_id res chain seq x y z
N ASP A 1 9.05 -7.62 38.85
CA ASP A 1 7.78 -8.18 38.34
C ASP A 1 6.91 -7.12 37.67
N THR A 2 7.49 -6.41 36.70
CA THR A 2 6.76 -5.50 35.82
C THR A 2 5.99 -6.34 34.81
N MET A 3 4.76 -6.66 35.17
CA MET A 3 3.71 -7.07 34.24
C MET A 3 3.73 -6.11 33.05
N VAL A 4 4.27 -6.58 31.93
CA VAL A 4 4.05 -5.99 30.61
C VAL A 4 2.56 -6.22 30.31
N ALA A 5 1.72 -5.36 30.88
CA ALA A 5 0.33 -5.26 30.49
C ALA A 5 0.36 -4.87 29.02
N ALA A 6 -0.07 -5.79 28.16
CA ALA A 6 -0.31 -5.50 26.76
C ALA A 6 -1.40 -4.42 26.70
N THR A 7 -0.98 -3.15 26.66
CA THR A 7 -1.88 -2.04 26.39
C THR A 7 -2.41 -2.25 24.98
N THR A 8 -3.68 -2.65 24.86
CA THR A 8 -4.43 -2.78 23.61
C THR A 8 -4.62 -1.40 23.00
N THR A 9 -3.53 -0.86 22.47
CA THR A 9 -3.53 0.44 21.81
C THR A 9 -3.92 0.22 20.37
N ALA A 10 -4.92 0.99 19.91
CA ALA A 10 -5.31 0.96 18.51
C ALA A 10 -4.09 1.30 17.64
N THR A 11 -3.89 0.54 16.56
CA THR A 11 -2.83 0.89 15.62
C THR A 11 -3.07 2.31 15.10
N PRO A 12 -2.01 3.09 14.83
CA PRO A 12 -2.16 4.49 14.43
C PRO A 12 -3.07 4.69 13.23
N LEU A 13 -3.15 3.71 12.33
CA LEU A 13 -4.08 3.72 11.20
C LEU A 13 -5.54 3.55 11.63
N THR A 14 -5.80 2.65 12.59
CA THR A 14 -7.14 2.45 13.16
C THR A 14 -7.56 3.67 13.99
N ALA A 15 -6.62 4.28 14.71
CA ALA A 15 -6.83 5.53 15.43
C ALA A 15 -7.15 6.71 14.47
N LEU A 16 -6.46 6.80 13.33
CA LEU A 16 -6.75 7.79 12.29
C LEU A 16 -8.17 7.64 11.73
N LYS A 17 -8.62 6.40 11.47
CA LYS A 17 -10.00 6.12 11.05
C LYS A 17 -11.03 6.42 12.13
N ALA A 18 -10.74 6.10 13.39
CA ALA A 18 -11.61 6.44 14.51
C ALA A 18 -11.77 7.97 14.65
N GLY A 19 -10.68 8.73 14.50
CA GLY A 19 -10.71 10.20 14.47
C GLY A 19 -11.45 10.78 13.27
N GLN A 20 -11.42 10.10 12.12
CA GLN A 20 -12.19 10.46 10.93
C GLN A 20 -13.70 10.29 11.15
N THR A 21 -14.13 9.21 11.80
CA THR A 21 -15.55 8.97 12.14
C THR A 21 -16.05 9.89 13.25
N ALA A 22 -15.17 10.27 14.18
CA ALA A 22 -15.51 11.12 15.34
C ALA A 22 -15.43 12.64 15.06
N GLY A 23 -14.96 13.07 13.88
CA GLY A 23 -14.85 14.50 13.53
C GLY A 23 -13.63 15.24 14.12
N ASN A 24 -12.78 14.57 14.91
CA ASN A 24 -11.62 15.16 15.59
C ASN A 24 -10.29 14.89 14.85
N LEU A 25 -10.35 14.80 13.52
CA LEU A 25 -9.20 14.45 12.67
C LEU A 25 -7.99 15.38 12.90
N MET A 26 -8.24 16.68 13.06
CA MET A 26 -7.20 17.69 13.24
C MET A 26 -6.51 17.59 14.62
N GLU A 27 -7.23 17.15 15.66
CA GLU A 27 -6.66 16.93 17.00
C GLU A 27 -5.76 15.68 17.03
N MET A 28 -6.15 14.63 16.30
CA MET A 28 -5.38 13.39 16.16
C MET A 28 -4.17 13.54 15.21
N LEU A 29 -4.23 14.44 14.23
CA LEU A 29 -3.11 14.76 13.34
C LEU A 29 -2.14 15.81 13.93
N GLY A 30 -2.62 16.68 14.81
CA GLY A 30 -1.96 17.94 15.20
C GLY A 30 -0.92 17.88 16.31
N LYS A 31 -0.80 16.77 17.05
CA LYS A 31 0.19 16.63 18.14
C LYS A 31 1.02 15.38 17.92
N THR A 32 2.25 15.55 17.46
CA THR A 32 3.39 14.61 17.54
C THR A 32 3.28 13.20 16.93
N HIS A 33 2.10 12.76 16.45
CA HIS A 33 1.90 11.39 15.96
C HIS A 33 2.65 11.03 14.67
N ILE A 34 2.85 11.95 13.72
CA ILE A 34 3.56 11.64 12.45
C ILE A 34 5.05 11.42 12.71
N SER A 35 5.69 12.27 13.53
CA SER A 35 7.10 12.12 13.90
C SER A 35 7.36 10.84 14.70
N GLU A 36 6.43 10.47 15.58
CA GLU A 36 6.47 9.25 16.39
C GLU A 36 6.16 7.99 15.57
N MET A 37 5.28 8.06 14.56
CA MET A 37 5.04 6.99 13.56
C MET A 37 6.23 6.77 12.63
N VAL A 38 7.03 7.80 12.38
CA VAL A 38 8.25 7.69 11.56
C VAL A 38 9.39 7.09 12.38
N THR A 39 9.51 7.46 13.66
CA THR A 39 10.61 7.02 14.55
C THR A 39 10.31 5.77 15.37
N GLY A 40 9.06 5.28 15.42
CA GLY A 40 8.66 4.06 16.14
C GLY A 40 8.68 4.18 17.67
N LYS A 41 8.74 5.40 18.22
CA LYS A 41 8.74 5.66 19.67
C LYS A 41 7.41 6.30 20.08
N GLY A 42 6.73 5.72 21.05
CA GLY A 42 5.61 6.37 21.77
C GLY A 42 4.19 6.04 21.31
N ILE A 43 4.00 5.32 20.19
CA ILE A 43 2.67 4.93 19.69
C ILE A 43 2.48 3.42 19.85
N GLY A 44 1.43 3.02 20.54
CA GLY A 44 1.05 1.62 20.64
C GLY A 44 0.41 1.11 19.33
N GLY A 45 0.77 -0.11 18.94
CA GLY A 45 0.42 -0.73 17.67
C GLY A 45 1.46 -1.79 17.30
N VAL A 46 1.26 -2.50 16.19
CA VAL A 46 2.26 -3.45 15.69
C VAL A 46 3.53 -2.70 15.28
N ILE A 47 4.70 -3.18 15.74
CA ILE A 47 6.03 -2.57 15.50
C ILE A 47 6.29 -2.34 14.01
N GLY A 48 5.72 -3.20 13.16
CA GLY A 48 5.77 -3.09 11.70
C GLY A 48 5.02 -1.88 11.14
N GLU A 49 3.97 -1.38 11.78
CA GLU A 49 3.23 -0.20 11.31
C GLU A 49 3.83 1.13 11.79
N THR A 50 4.59 1.10 12.89
CA THR A 50 5.20 2.28 13.52
C THR A 50 6.67 2.49 13.14
N SER A 51 7.29 1.57 12.41
CA SER A 51 8.72 1.64 12.05
C SER A 51 8.92 1.87 10.56
N MET A 52 8.47 3.02 10.04
CA MET A 52 8.64 3.38 8.62
C MET A 52 10.11 3.31 8.17
N ILE A 53 11.04 3.71 9.03
CA ILE A 53 12.48 3.67 8.76
C ILE A 53 12.96 2.24 8.52
N ALA A 54 12.52 1.27 9.34
CA ALA A 54 12.91 -0.12 9.19
C ALA A 54 12.36 -0.74 7.88
N ILE A 55 11.12 -0.38 7.52
CA ILE A 55 10.49 -0.79 6.25
C ILE A 55 11.28 -0.25 5.07
N VAL A 56 11.65 1.03 5.10
CA VAL A 56 12.38 1.67 3.99
C VAL A 56 13.80 1.10 3.88
N ILE A 57 14.49 0.85 5.00
CA ILE A 57 15.81 0.21 4.99
C ILE A 57 15.72 -1.19 4.38
N GLY A 58 14.76 -2.01 4.82
CA GLY A 58 14.60 -3.34 4.26
C GLY A 58 14.15 -3.34 2.79
N ALA A 59 13.29 -2.39 2.38
CA ALA A 59 12.95 -2.19 0.97
C ALA A 59 14.20 -1.80 0.16
N CYS A 60 15.06 -0.94 0.70
CA CYS A 60 16.31 -0.53 0.05
C CYS A 60 17.26 -1.73 -0.13
N ILE A 61 17.39 -2.60 0.88
CA ILE A 61 18.17 -3.84 0.79
C ILE A 61 17.61 -4.76 -0.31
N LEU A 62 16.29 -4.91 -0.40
CA LEU A 62 15.66 -5.78 -1.41
C LEU A 62 15.81 -5.24 -2.84
N ILE A 63 15.79 -3.90 -3.00
CA ILE A 63 16.06 -3.24 -4.28
C ILE A 63 17.52 -3.44 -4.68
N LEU A 64 18.46 -3.24 -3.75
CA LEU A 64 19.90 -3.43 -4.00
C LEU A 64 20.26 -4.89 -4.30
N ALA A 65 19.57 -5.83 -3.67
CA ALA A 65 19.73 -7.26 -3.94
C ALA A 65 19.10 -7.71 -5.28
N GLY A 66 18.40 -6.82 -5.99
CA GLY A 66 17.71 -7.14 -7.24
C GLY A 66 16.54 -8.11 -7.06
N ILE A 67 16.05 -8.28 -5.81
CA ILE A 67 14.96 -9.19 -5.46
C ILE A 67 13.61 -8.52 -5.68
N ILE A 68 13.49 -7.23 -5.99
CA ILE A 68 12.18 -6.59 -6.22
C ILE A 68 12.20 -5.67 -7.44
N ASP A 69 11.21 -5.83 -8.32
CA ASP A 69 10.89 -4.87 -9.38
C ASP A 69 10.15 -3.66 -8.82
N LEU A 70 10.72 -2.45 -8.98
CA LEU A 70 10.12 -1.20 -8.50
C LEU A 70 8.82 -0.81 -9.20
N ARG A 71 8.44 -1.52 -10.27
CA ARG A 71 7.27 -1.22 -11.11
C ARG A 71 5.96 -1.40 -10.34
N ILE A 72 5.84 -2.48 -9.57
CA ILE A 72 4.65 -2.80 -8.78
C ILE A 72 4.50 -1.82 -7.60
N PRO A 73 5.47 -1.70 -6.66
CA PRO A 73 5.33 -0.80 -5.52
C PRO A 73 5.23 0.67 -5.95
N GLY A 74 5.96 1.08 -6.99
CA GLY A 74 5.91 2.44 -7.52
C GLY A 74 4.53 2.80 -8.09
N SER A 75 3.97 1.95 -8.96
CA SER A 75 2.63 2.20 -9.52
C SER A 75 1.54 2.09 -8.47
N TYR A 76 1.70 1.21 -7.49
CA TYR A 76 0.78 1.06 -6.36
C TYR A 76 0.71 2.31 -5.48
N ILE A 77 1.85 2.84 -5.04
CA ILE A 77 1.90 4.05 -4.20
C ILE A 77 1.36 5.27 -4.97
N VAL A 78 1.76 5.45 -6.22
CA VAL A 78 1.34 6.60 -7.04
C VAL A 78 -0.19 6.60 -7.22
N THR A 79 -0.77 5.45 -7.58
CA THR A 79 -2.21 5.35 -7.82
C THR A 79 -3.02 5.49 -6.54
N PHE A 80 -2.51 4.99 -5.42
CA PHE A 80 -3.11 5.21 -4.10
C PHE A 80 -3.11 6.70 -3.69
N VAL A 81 -2.00 7.41 -3.87
CA VAL A 81 -1.92 8.85 -3.55
C VAL A 81 -2.87 9.65 -4.43
N ILE A 82 -2.92 9.37 -5.73
CA ILE A 82 -3.88 10.00 -6.65
C ILE A 82 -5.32 9.73 -6.22
N PHE A 83 -5.62 8.50 -5.80
CA PHE A 83 -6.95 8.14 -5.33
C PHE A 83 -7.34 8.93 -4.07
N LEU A 84 -6.44 9.03 -3.09
CA LEU A 84 -6.68 9.83 -1.88
C LEU A 84 -6.83 11.33 -2.19
N LEU A 85 -6.11 11.88 -3.16
CA LEU A 85 -6.28 13.28 -3.56
C LEU A 85 -7.66 13.56 -4.18
N LEU A 86 -8.23 12.58 -4.89
CA LEU A 86 -9.53 12.73 -5.55
C LEU A 86 -10.70 12.43 -4.62
N PHE A 87 -10.62 11.32 -3.88
CA PHE A 87 -11.74 10.76 -3.10
C PHE A 87 -11.50 10.75 -1.59
N GLY A 88 -10.36 11.26 -1.13
CA GLY A 88 -10.04 11.33 0.29
C GLY A 88 -10.99 12.26 1.05
N PRO A 89 -11.32 11.91 2.32
CA PRO A 89 -12.14 12.73 3.21
C PRO A 89 -11.47 14.07 3.55
N ASP A 90 -10.14 14.08 3.59
CA ASP A 90 -9.30 15.26 3.75
C ASP A 90 -8.17 15.19 2.70
N LYS A 91 -7.97 16.29 1.99
CA LYS A 91 -6.93 16.45 0.95
C LYS A 91 -5.65 17.08 1.52
N SER A 92 -5.61 17.36 2.82
CA SER A 92 -4.44 17.85 3.51
C SER A 92 -3.26 16.88 3.34
N THR A 93 -2.08 17.44 3.07
CA THR A 93 -0.82 16.70 3.00
C THR A 93 -0.60 15.86 4.26
N GLN A 94 -1.06 16.34 5.42
CA GLN A 94 -0.94 15.64 6.70
C GLN A 94 -1.73 14.32 6.73
N TYR A 95 -2.93 14.29 6.14
CA TYR A 95 -3.75 13.08 6.08
C TYR A 95 -3.13 12.04 5.14
N ILE A 96 -2.65 12.48 3.98
CA ILE A 96 -1.98 11.61 2.99
C ILE A 96 -0.69 11.04 3.59
N THR A 97 0.14 11.89 4.19
CA THR A 97 1.37 11.45 4.84
C THR A 97 1.09 10.52 6.02
N ALA A 98 0.04 10.73 6.81
CA ALA A 98 -0.33 9.82 7.89
C ALA A 98 -0.80 8.44 7.37
N GLN A 99 -1.55 8.41 6.26
CA GLN A 99 -1.97 7.15 5.62
C GLN A 99 -0.80 6.38 5.00
N LEU A 100 0.20 7.08 4.46
CA LEU A 100 1.44 6.49 3.93
C LEU A 100 2.39 6.06 5.06
N ALA A 101 2.54 6.89 6.09
CA ALA A 101 3.37 6.62 7.27
C ALA A 101 2.79 5.51 8.14
N GLY A 102 1.48 5.23 8.04
CA GLY A 102 0.85 4.03 8.56
C GLY A 102 1.41 2.81 7.84
N GLY A 103 2.49 2.25 8.40
CA GLY A 103 3.41 1.34 7.73
C GLY A 103 2.79 0.11 7.04
N GLY A 104 1.53 -0.23 7.34
CA GLY A 104 0.77 -1.28 6.63
C GLY A 104 0.67 -1.07 5.11
N LEU A 105 0.61 0.17 4.61
CA LEU A 105 0.61 0.39 3.15
C LEU A 105 2.00 0.14 2.55
N MET A 106 3.06 0.67 3.16
CA MET A 106 4.43 0.46 2.65
C MET A 106 4.86 -1.01 2.80
N LEU A 107 4.52 -1.67 3.90
CA LEU A 107 4.71 -3.11 4.07
C LEU A 107 3.98 -3.91 2.99
N GLY A 108 2.70 -3.62 2.78
CA GLY A 108 1.93 -4.27 1.73
C GLY A 108 2.51 -4.02 0.34
N ALA A 109 3.00 -2.81 0.07
CA ALA A 109 3.55 -2.44 -1.22
C ALA A 109 4.91 -3.10 -1.51
N PHE A 110 5.83 -3.13 -0.54
CA PHE A 110 7.20 -3.58 -0.74
C PHE A 110 7.44 -5.05 -0.37
N TYR A 111 6.59 -5.68 0.44
CA TYR A 111 6.86 -7.04 0.93
C TYR A 111 5.79 -8.05 0.53
N MET A 112 4.54 -7.61 0.30
CA MET A 112 3.44 -8.51 -0.05
C MET A 112 3.08 -8.42 -1.54
N ALA A 113 2.88 -7.21 -2.06
CA ALA A 113 2.52 -7.01 -3.47
C ALA A 113 3.64 -7.37 -4.46
N THR A 114 4.87 -7.52 -3.98
CA THR A 114 6.06 -7.87 -4.77
C THR A 114 6.42 -9.35 -4.70
N ASP A 115 5.56 -10.19 -4.13
CA ASP A 115 5.75 -11.64 -4.15
C ASP A 115 5.74 -12.16 -5.59
N TYR A 116 6.82 -12.83 -5.98
CA TYR A 116 7.08 -13.35 -7.32
C TYR A 116 6.10 -14.42 -7.76
N THR A 117 5.55 -15.19 -6.82
CA THR A 117 4.67 -16.32 -7.14
C THR A 117 3.25 -15.88 -7.46
N THR A 118 2.87 -14.71 -6.96
CA THR A 118 1.50 -14.19 -7.06
C THR A 118 1.41 -12.98 -7.99
N SER A 119 2.51 -12.36 -8.41
CA SER A 119 2.52 -11.18 -9.29
C SER A 119 2.56 -11.54 -10.79
N PRO A 120 2.04 -10.67 -11.68
CA PRO A 120 2.13 -10.89 -13.12
C PRO A 120 3.59 -10.84 -13.61
N ILE A 121 3.93 -11.74 -14.53
CA ILE A 121 5.29 -11.87 -15.09
C ILE A 121 5.54 -10.75 -16.12
N THR A 122 4.51 -10.31 -16.85
CA THR A 122 4.66 -9.34 -17.94
C THR A 122 4.88 -7.91 -17.44
N ASN A 123 5.77 -7.17 -18.12
CA ASN A 123 6.07 -5.77 -17.77
C ASN A 123 4.84 -4.85 -17.78
N LYS A 124 3.88 -5.07 -18.69
CA LYS A 124 2.63 -4.30 -18.75
C LYS A 124 1.65 -4.75 -17.66
N GLY A 125 1.59 -6.06 -17.39
CA GLY A 125 0.78 -6.63 -16.31
C GLY A 125 1.18 -6.08 -14.94
N LYS A 126 2.47 -5.90 -14.68
CA LYS A 126 2.98 -5.32 -13.42
C LYS A 126 2.45 -3.91 -13.14
N TYR A 127 2.33 -3.05 -14.16
CA TYR A 127 1.77 -1.70 -14.00
C TYR A 127 0.25 -1.72 -13.79
N ILE A 128 -0.46 -2.56 -14.56
CA ILE A 128 -1.93 -2.71 -14.42
C ILE A 128 -2.26 -3.25 -13.03
N TYR A 129 -1.49 -4.23 -12.58
CA TYR A 129 -1.63 -4.84 -11.27
C TYR A 129 -1.42 -3.84 -10.14
N GLY A 130 -0.32 -3.08 -10.15
CA GLY A 130 -0.09 -2.05 -9.13
C GLY A 130 -1.17 -0.95 -9.15
N MET A 131 -1.69 -0.58 -10.32
CA MET A 131 -2.80 0.37 -10.42
C MET A 131 -4.10 -0.17 -9.82
N ILE A 132 -4.44 -1.43 -10.10
CA ILE A 132 -5.62 -2.10 -9.55
C ILE A 132 -5.51 -2.17 -8.02
N LEU A 133 -4.34 -2.57 -7.49
CA LEU A 133 -4.08 -2.58 -6.06
C LEU A 133 -4.25 -1.19 -5.43
N GLY A 134 -3.72 -0.13 -6.05
CA GLY A 134 -3.79 1.23 -5.52
C GLY A 134 -5.21 1.76 -5.42
N ILE A 135 -6.02 1.48 -6.43
CA ILE A 135 -7.43 1.84 -6.45
C ILE A 135 -8.20 1.03 -5.40
N LEU A 136 -8.03 -0.29 -5.35
CA LEU A 136 -8.70 -1.16 -4.37
C LEU A 136 -8.36 -0.76 -2.94
N THR A 137 -7.08 -0.55 -2.64
CA THR A 137 -6.63 -0.10 -1.32
C THR A 137 -7.19 1.28 -0.99
N GLY A 138 -7.21 2.20 -1.96
CA GLY A 138 -7.83 3.52 -1.82
C GLY A 138 -9.31 3.41 -1.44
N VAL A 139 -10.07 2.59 -2.16
CA VAL A 139 -11.49 2.33 -1.87
C VAL A 139 -11.68 1.75 -0.48
N PHE A 140 -10.93 0.71 -0.09
CA PHE A 140 -11.06 0.12 1.25
C PHE A 140 -10.58 1.04 2.38
N ARG A 141 -9.64 1.94 2.10
CA ARG A 141 -9.16 2.92 3.09
C ARG A 141 -10.15 4.07 3.27
N VAL A 142 -10.83 4.52 2.21
CA VAL A 142 -11.83 5.60 2.29
C VAL A 142 -13.22 5.08 2.72
N ALA A 143 -13.68 3.95 2.14
CA ALA A 143 -15.03 3.44 2.33
C ALA A 143 -15.13 2.25 3.31
N GLY A 144 -14.03 1.55 3.61
CA GLY A 144 -14.04 0.40 4.52
C GLY A 144 -13.97 0.81 6.00
N ALA A 145 -14.60 0.06 6.89
CA ALA A 145 -14.55 0.31 8.34
C ALA A 145 -13.22 -0.14 8.99
N SER A 146 -12.45 -1.04 8.36
CA SER A 146 -11.27 -1.69 8.96
C SER A 146 -9.93 -1.07 8.52
N GLY A 147 -8.92 -1.11 9.41
CA GLY A 147 -7.53 -0.73 9.11
C GLY A 147 -6.83 -1.67 8.10
N GLU A 148 -7.37 -2.86 7.88
CA GLU A 148 -6.77 -3.93 7.05
C GLU A 148 -6.97 -3.78 5.54
N GLY A 149 -7.42 -2.62 5.04
CA GLY A 149 -7.80 -2.44 3.62
C GLY A 149 -6.72 -2.82 2.59
N VAL A 150 -5.44 -2.87 3.00
CA VAL A 150 -4.32 -3.32 2.16
C VAL A 150 -4.35 -4.82 1.93
N SER A 151 -4.62 -5.63 2.96
CA SER A 151 -4.65 -7.09 2.86
C SER A 151 -5.77 -7.56 1.93
N TYR A 152 -6.96 -6.95 2.03
CA TYR A 152 -8.09 -7.26 1.15
C TYR A 152 -7.80 -6.89 -0.30
N ALA A 153 -7.16 -5.75 -0.54
CA ALA A 153 -6.76 -5.35 -1.87
C ALA A 153 -5.75 -6.34 -2.49
N ILE A 154 -4.78 -6.84 -1.72
CA ILE A 154 -3.77 -7.80 -2.20
C ILE A 154 -4.40 -9.15 -2.53
N ILE A 155 -5.31 -9.66 -1.67
CA ILE A 155 -6.00 -10.94 -1.94
C ILE A 155 -6.80 -10.83 -3.25
N ILE A 156 -7.58 -9.76 -3.41
CA ILE A 156 -8.36 -9.53 -4.63
C ILE A 156 -7.43 -9.33 -5.82
N GLY A 157 -6.35 -8.57 -5.65
CA GLY A 157 -5.32 -8.35 -6.65
C GLY A 157 -4.77 -9.68 -7.17
N ASN A 158 -4.31 -10.55 -6.29
CA ASN A 158 -3.75 -11.86 -6.65
C ASN A 158 -4.74 -12.71 -7.45
N LEU A 159 -6.05 -12.63 -7.15
CA LEU A 159 -7.09 -13.31 -7.94
C LEU A 159 -7.25 -12.74 -9.35
N THR A 160 -6.95 -11.45 -9.56
CA THR A 160 -7.03 -10.81 -10.87
C THR A 160 -5.79 -11.02 -11.74
N VAL A 161 -4.67 -11.46 -11.18
CA VAL A 161 -3.41 -11.72 -11.90
C VAL A 161 -3.56 -12.67 -13.08
N PRO A 162 -4.19 -13.86 -12.98
CA PRO A 162 -4.38 -14.74 -14.14
C PRO A 162 -5.22 -14.08 -15.25
N LEU A 163 -6.17 -13.20 -14.91
CA LEU A 163 -6.93 -12.43 -15.88
C LEU A 163 -6.05 -11.38 -16.56
N ILE A 164 -5.29 -10.62 -15.79
CA ILE A 164 -4.35 -9.61 -16.30
C ILE A 164 -3.35 -10.24 -17.25
N GLU A 165 -2.78 -11.39 -16.89
CA GLU A 165 -1.85 -12.13 -17.74
C GLU A 165 -2.52 -12.60 -19.03
N ARG A 166 -3.74 -13.16 -18.97
CA ARG A 166 -4.46 -13.54 -20.19
C ARG A 166 -4.61 -12.39 -21.20
N PHE A 167 -4.76 -11.15 -20.72
CA PHE A 167 -4.83 -9.97 -21.58
C PHE A 167 -3.48 -9.35 -21.95
N THR A 168 -2.41 -9.61 -21.18
CA THR A 168 -1.07 -9.03 -21.39
C THR A 168 -0.02 -9.98 -21.94
N ILE A 169 -0.31 -11.29 -22.02
CA ILE A 169 0.58 -12.26 -22.66
C ILE A 169 0.85 -11.80 -24.10
N PRO A 170 2.14 -11.61 -24.47
CA PRO A 170 2.49 -11.26 -25.84
C PRO A 170 2.03 -12.37 -26.79
N ARG A 171 1.52 -12.00 -27.97
CA ARG A 171 1.13 -12.96 -29.02
C ARG A 171 2.27 -13.96 -29.23
N ALA A 172 1.92 -15.24 -29.34
CA ALA A 172 2.85 -16.35 -29.50
C ALA A 172 3.93 -16.03 -30.55
N PHE A 173 5.18 -16.34 -30.21
CA PHE A 173 6.33 -16.16 -31.09
C PHE A 173 6.08 -16.97 -32.37
N GLY A 174 6.03 -16.28 -33.52
CA GLY A 174 5.74 -16.90 -34.84
C GLY A 174 4.64 -16.22 -35.67
N ILE A 175 3.82 -15.34 -35.08
CA ILE A 175 2.83 -14.58 -35.87
C ILE A 175 3.52 -13.37 -36.50
N ARG A 176 3.89 -13.47 -37.78
CA ARG A 176 4.29 -12.31 -38.60
C ARG A 176 3.21 -11.24 -38.52
N LYS A 177 3.62 -10.00 -38.29
CA LYS A 177 2.80 -8.80 -38.45
C LYS A 177 2.25 -8.85 -39.89
N GLU A 178 0.95 -9.12 -40.06
CA GLU A 178 0.32 -8.75 -41.33
C GLU A 178 0.48 -7.24 -41.43
N ALA A 179 1.32 -6.83 -42.38
CA ALA A 179 1.47 -5.43 -42.73
C ALA A 179 0.06 -4.91 -43.05
N LYS A 180 -0.38 -3.90 -42.31
CA LYS A 180 -1.58 -3.12 -42.64
C LYS A 180 -1.48 -2.78 -44.14
N LYS A 181 -2.37 -3.35 -44.96
CA LYS A 181 -2.61 -2.83 -46.30
C LYS A 181 -3.24 -1.45 -46.12
N ALA A 182 -2.58 -0.45 -46.67
CA ALA A 182 -3.04 0.92 -46.82
C ALA A 182 -4.26 0.98 -47.75
#